data_AF-A0A6C1SJI8-F1
#
_entry.id   AF-A0A6C1SJI8-F1
#
_cell.length_a   1.000
_cell.length_b   1.000
_cell.length_c   1.000
_cell.angle_alpha   90.00
_cell.angle_beta   90.00
_cell.angle_gamma   90.00
#
_symmetry.space_group_name_H-M   'P 1'
#
loop_
_entity.id
_entity.type
_entity.pdbx_description
1 polymer ?
#
loop_
_entity_poly.entity_id
_entity_poly.type
_entity_poly.pdbx_seq_one_letter_code
_entity_poly.pdbx_strand_id
1 'polypeptide(L)'
;MGGKPVMHVGLFWMEQWLKALSEANSPAGPAAAAPGSATGDEPTLEAEKARQLAARLEAELAELRAEGERAVAALDSRIAALAREVTDERAARTAVQAERDQANADLTDARRLSARLEAELAELRSEGTETIARHEVRIRDLARELAEKRDALDRSRQELTQAQATLAQVREAMIKAEAGLAERDTEIARLRQSVETAASSSATPAPVAADEPGGLEVHFRKPADWSEPVYLHFWNAEPPVRATAWPGVPMTPEGDGWYVHRLDGIGAASLVFNDGGPHKTGDLYRGRSGWLDADGRWSDRKPVRRR
;
A
#
# COMPACT_ATOMS: atom_id res chain seq x y z
N MET A 1 30.03 18.02 60.45
CA MET A 1 30.06 17.85 61.92
C MET A 1 30.79 16.53 62.18
N GLY A 2 32.07 16.51 62.49
CA GLY A 2 32.63 16.88 63.79
C GLY A 2 33.19 15.61 64.47
N GLY A 3 34.14 14.93 63.83
CA GLY A 3 34.81 13.75 64.40
C GLY A 3 36.10 14.17 65.11
N LYS A 4 36.03 14.32 66.43
CA LYS A 4 37.20 14.59 67.29
C LYS A 4 38.15 13.38 67.30
N PRO A 5 39.48 13.56 67.37
CA PRO A 5 40.41 12.45 67.46
C PRO A 5 40.42 11.89 68.90
N VAL A 6 39.95 10.65 69.05
CA VAL A 6 39.98 9.90 70.34
C VAL A 6 41.39 9.38 70.68
N MET A 7 42.37 9.57 69.80
CA MET A 7 43.75 9.08 69.95
C MET A 7 44.64 9.94 70.87
N HIS A 8 44.14 11.02 71.49
CA HIS A 8 44.97 11.90 72.34
C HIS A 8 44.93 11.56 73.84
N VAL A 9 43.92 10.84 74.33
CA VAL A 9 43.78 10.59 75.78
C VAL A 9 44.69 9.46 76.26
N GLY A 10 44.88 8.42 75.45
CA GLY A 10 45.75 7.29 75.79
C GLY A 10 47.24 7.65 75.79
N LEU A 11 47.68 8.43 74.79
CA LEU A 11 49.07 8.90 74.71
C LEU A 11 49.42 9.81 75.89
N PHE A 12 48.49 10.70 76.29
CA PHE A 12 48.67 11.59 77.43
C PHE A 12 48.82 10.82 78.76
N TRP A 13 48.02 9.78 78.98
CA TRP A 13 48.16 8.96 80.19
C TRP A 13 49.42 8.09 80.19
N MET A 14 49.85 7.61 79.02
CA MET A 14 51.09 6.85 78.88
C MET A 14 52.34 7.73 79.08
N GLU A 15 52.33 8.97 78.60
CA GLU A 15 53.40 9.95 78.85
C GLU A 15 53.49 10.35 80.32
N GLN A 16 52.34 10.55 81.00
CA GLN A 16 52.31 10.84 82.44
C GLN A 16 52.82 9.65 83.27
N TRP A 17 52.51 8.42 82.86
CA TRP A 17 52.98 7.22 83.53
C TRP A 17 54.48 6.97 83.33
N LEU A 18 55.01 7.18 82.12
CA LEU A 18 56.46 7.12 81.84
C LEU A 18 57.24 8.20 82.59
N LYS A 19 56.67 9.41 82.71
CA LYS A 19 57.28 10.50 83.47
C LYS A 19 57.33 10.20 84.97
N ALA A 20 56.27 9.63 85.54
CA ALA A 20 56.25 9.18 86.93
C ALA A 20 57.26 8.04 87.18
N LEU A 21 57.46 7.14 86.21
CA LEU A 21 58.47 6.07 86.29
C LEU A 21 59.91 6.63 86.24
N SER A 22 60.16 7.64 85.39
CA SER A 22 61.45 8.31 85.28
C SER A 22 61.81 9.13 86.52
N GLU A 23 60.83 9.78 87.16
CA GLU A 23 61.02 10.51 88.41
C GLU A 23 61.26 9.56 89.59
N ALA A 24 60.62 8.38 89.59
CA ALA A 24 60.86 7.34 90.60
C ALA A 24 62.23 6.63 90.43
N ASN A 25 62.84 6.66 89.25
CA ASN A 25 64.10 5.97 88.94
C ASN A 25 65.30 6.92 88.72
N SER A 26 65.19 8.19 89.11
CA SER A 26 66.33 9.11 89.09
C SER A 26 67.30 8.76 90.24
N PRO A 27 68.56 8.39 89.95
CA PRO A 27 69.55 8.18 91.00
C PRO A 27 69.83 9.51 91.69
N ALA A 28 69.65 9.53 93.01
CA ALA A 28 70.06 10.66 93.86
C ALA A 28 71.51 11.07 93.51
N GLY A 29 71.72 12.39 93.35
CA GLY A 29 73.03 12.98 93.08
C GLY A 29 74.12 12.57 94.09
N PRO A 30 75.40 12.76 93.73
CA PRO A 30 76.51 12.03 94.33
C PRO A 30 76.69 12.35 95.82
N ALA A 31 76.57 11.32 96.65
CA ALA A 31 76.99 11.36 98.03
C ALA A 31 78.51 11.56 98.09
N ALA A 32 78.93 12.69 98.67
CA ALA A 32 80.32 13.00 98.94
C ALA A 32 80.91 11.96 99.92
N ALA A 33 82.12 11.51 99.58
CA ALA A 33 82.86 10.45 100.24
C ALA A 33 83.13 10.69 101.73
N ALA A 34 83.09 9.58 102.48
CA ALA A 34 83.55 9.42 103.86
C ALA A 34 85.10 9.57 103.97
N PRO A 35 85.72 9.56 105.18
CA PRO A 35 85.88 8.27 105.87
C PRO A 35 85.85 8.34 107.41
N GLY A 36 85.22 7.33 108.02
CA GLY A 36 85.33 7.01 109.44
C GLY A 36 85.16 5.51 109.62
N SER A 37 86.29 4.83 109.75
CA SER A 37 86.50 3.39 109.94
C SER A 37 85.86 2.83 111.20
N ALA A 38 85.19 1.67 111.11
CA ALA A 38 85.11 0.61 112.14
C ALA A 38 84.24 -0.54 111.58
N THR A 39 84.86 -1.67 111.19
CA THR A 39 84.78 -2.99 111.87
C THR A 39 83.50 -3.79 111.62
N GLY A 40 83.73 -5.05 111.24
CA GLY A 40 82.76 -6.06 110.79
C GLY A 40 81.47 -6.21 111.59
N ASP A 41 80.41 -6.47 110.83
CA ASP A 41 79.26 -7.24 111.26
C ASP A 41 79.03 -8.33 110.19
N GLU A 42 79.11 -9.59 110.62
CA GLU A 42 78.51 -10.70 109.90
C GLU A 42 77.04 -10.34 109.60
N PRO A 43 76.56 -10.46 108.35
CA PRO A 43 75.17 -10.20 108.06
C PRO A 43 74.33 -11.12 108.95
N THR A 44 73.48 -10.54 109.80
CA THR A 44 72.56 -11.34 110.60
C THR A 44 71.77 -12.25 109.64
N LEU A 45 71.59 -13.53 109.99
CA LEU A 45 70.87 -14.52 109.18
C LEU A 45 69.49 -13.99 108.68
N GLU A 46 68.89 -13.08 109.44
CA GLU A 46 67.65 -12.37 109.07
C GLU A 46 67.83 -11.38 107.91
N ALA A 47 68.93 -10.62 107.87
CA ALA A 47 69.25 -9.72 106.76
C ALA A 47 69.48 -10.49 105.45
N GLU A 48 70.11 -11.67 105.51
CA GLU A 48 70.32 -12.52 104.34
C GLU A 48 69.00 -13.12 103.82
N LYS A 49 68.14 -13.62 104.73
CA LYS A 49 66.77 -14.07 104.38
C LYS A 49 65.92 -12.95 103.77
N ALA A 50 66.00 -11.73 104.31
CA ALA A 50 65.30 -10.57 103.78
C ALA A 50 65.77 -10.21 102.36
N ARG A 51 67.08 -10.27 102.10
CA ARG A 51 67.64 -10.06 100.74
C ARG A 51 67.19 -11.13 99.76
N GLN A 52 67.18 -12.41 100.16
CA GLN A 52 66.69 -13.50 99.31
C GLN A 52 65.20 -13.36 98.98
N LEU A 53 64.38 -12.96 99.96
CA LEU A 53 62.95 -12.69 99.73
C LEU A 53 62.76 -11.47 98.80
N ALA A 54 63.50 -10.39 99.00
CA ALA A 54 63.45 -9.21 98.13
C ALA A 54 63.83 -9.55 96.68
N ALA A 55 64.92 -10.29 96.46
CA ALA A 55 65.34 -10.74 95.13
C ALA A 55 64.29 -11.65 94.47
N ARG A 56 63.64 -12.52 95.24
CA ARG A 56 62.55 -13.36 94.74
C ARG A 56 61.34 -12.54 94.31
N LEU A 57 60.90 -11.58 95.13
CA LEU A 57 59.78 -10.70 94.79
C LEU A 57 60.11 -9.80 93.59
N GLU A 58 61.35 -9.32 93.47
CA GLU A 58 61.81 -8.57 92.30
C GLU A 58 61.77 -9.43 91.02
N ALA A 59 62.18 -10.69 91.10
CA ALA A 59 62.09 -11.64 89.98
C ALA A 59 60.62 -11.93 89.60
N GLU A 60 59.75 -12.20 90.57
CA GLU A 60 58.31 -12.40 90.35
C GLU A 60 57.66 -11.13 89.73
N LEU A 61 58.03 -9.93 90.19
CA LEU A 61 57.58 -8.67 89.60
C LEU A 61 58.10 -8.45 88.17
N ALA A 62 59.35 -8.84 87.88
CA ALA A 62 59.91 -8.76 86.55
C ALA A 62 59.22 -9.72 85.58
N GLU A 63 58.90 -10.94 86.03
CA GLU A 63 58.15 -11.92 85.25
C GLU A 63 56.72 -11.44 84.96
N LEU A 64 55.99 -10.96 85.96
CA LEU A 64 54.64 -10.40 85.77
C LEU A 64 54.63 -9.19 84.82
N ARG A 65 55.66 -8.33 84.88
CA ARG A 65 55.82 -7.23 83.92
C ARG A 65 56.03 -7.74 82.51
N ALA A 66 56.94 -8.71 82.33
CA ALA A 66 57.20 -9.30 81.02
C ALA A 66 55.98 -10.05 80.46
N GLU A 67 55.18 -10.70 81.31
CA GLU A 67 53.89 -11.29 80.92
C GLU A 67 52.87 -10.24 80.51
N GLY A 68 52.77 -9.14 81.26
CA GLY A 68 51.92 -7.99 80.92
C GLY A 68 52.29 -7.38 79.56
N GLU A 69 53.58 -7.14 79.32
CA GLU A 69 54.09 -6.63 78.04
C GLU A 69 53.78 -7.59 76.89
N ARG A 70 53.95 -8.90 77.08
CA ARG A 70 53.57 -9.93 76.11
C ARG A 70 52.07 -9.91 75.81
N ALA A 71 51.22 -9.78 76.83
CA ALA A 71 49.78 -9.71 76.66
C ALA A 71 49.34 -8.45 75.90
N VAL A 72 49.94 -7.30 76.21
CA VAL A 72 49.68 -6.03 75.50
C VAL A 72 50.10 -6.15 74.03
N ALA A 73 51.30 -6.66 73.74
CA ALA A 73 51.76 -6.87 72.37
C ALA A 73 50.85 -7.82 71.57
N ALA A 74 50.31 -8.85 72.21
CA ALA A 74 49.34 -9.76 71.60
C ALA A 74 48.01 -9.07 71.30
N LEU A 75 47.51 -8.24 72.23
CA LEU A 75 46.29 -7.45 72.02
C LEU A 75 46.47 -6.42 70.90
N ASP A 76 47.60 -5.71 70.86
CA ASP A 76 47.91 -4.75 69.80
C ASP A 76 47.95 -5.43 68.42
N SER A 77 48.56 -6.62 68.35
CA SER A 77 48.56 -7.44 67.12
C SER A 77 47.14 -7.83 66.71
N ARG A 78 46.27 -8.19 67.67
CA ARG A 78 44.86 -8.53 67.39
C ARG A 78 44.06 -7.31 66.95
N ILE A 79 44.26 -6.15 67.57
CA ILE A 79 43.64 -4.88 67.18
C ILE A 79 44.06 -4.51 65.76
N ALA A 80 45.34 -4.62 65.44
CA ALA A 80 45.84 -4.34 64.09
C ALA A 80 45.22 -5.28 63.03
N ALA A 81 45.06 -6.57 63.35
CA ALA A 81 44.41 -7.54 62.47
C ALA A 81 42.92 -7.19 62.24
N LEU A 82 42.17 -6.92 63.32
CA LEU A 82 40.76 -6.53 63.23
C LEU A 82 40.58 -5.20 62.49
N ALA A 83 41.50 -4.25 62.67
CA ALA A 83 41.46 -2.99 61.94
C ALA A 83 41.62 -3.20 60.42
N ARG A 84 42.51 -4.11 60.00
CA ARG A 84 42.64 -4.49 58.58
C ARG A 84 41.36 -5.15 58.07
N GLU A 85 40.82 -6.12 58.79
CA GLU A 85 39.57 -6.82 58.44
C GLU A 85 38.40 -5.85 58.28
N VAL A 86 38.21 -4.92 59.21
CA VAL A 86 37.16 -3.88 59.11
C VAL A 86 37.38 -2.97 57.89
N THR A 87 38.64 -2.69 57.53
CA THR A 87 38.96 -1.86 56.37
C THR A 87 38.65 -2.60 55.07
N ASP A 88 39.01 -3.88 54.98
CA ASP A 88 38.74 -4.74 53.84
C ASP A 88 37.23 -4.97 53.67
N GLU A 89 36.50 -5.22 54.76
CA GLU A 89 35.04 -5.33 54.72
C GLU A 89 34.37 -4.04 54.25
N ARG A 90 34.86 -2.88 54.70
CA ARG A 90 34.33 -1.58 54.24
C ARG A 90 34.56 -1.41 52.76
N ALA A 91 35.76 -1.74 52.26
CA ALA A 91 36.06 -1.70 50.84
C ALA A 91 35.15 -2.65 50.04
N ALA A 92 34.97 -3.89 50.50
CA ALA A 92 34.07 -4.86 49.87
C ALA A 92 32.61 -4.36 49.84
N ARG A 93 32.10 -3.80 50.94
CA ARG A 93 30.76 -3.21 51.00
C ARG A 93 30.61 -2.06 50.02
N THR A 94 31.62 -1.19 49.87
CA THR A 94 31.56 -0.10 48.90
C THR A 94 31.55 -0.61 47.46
N ALA A 95 32.28 -1.68 47.15
CA ALA A 95 32.27 -2.29 45.81
C ALA A 95 30.89 -2.90 45.49
N VAL A 96 30.33 -3.71 46.40
CA VAL A 96 28.99 -4.29 46.23
C VAL A 96 27.91 -3.20 46.12
N GLN A 97 28.08 -2.09 46.87
CA GLN A 97 27.18 -0.95 46.77
C GLN A 97 27.21 -0.31 45.38
N ALA A 98 28.41 -0.11 44.81
CA ALA A 98 28.57 0.43 43.47
C ALA A 98 27.96 -0.50 42.40
N GLU A 99 28.17 -1.82 42.52
CA GLU A 99 27.55 -2.81 41.62
C GLU A 99 26.02 -2.78 41.70
N ARG A 100 25.45 -2.67 42.91
CA ARG A 100 24.01 -2.54 43.11
C ARG A 100 23.46 -1.26 42.47
N ASP A 101 24.17 -0.15 42.62
CA ASP A 101 23.73 1.14 42.08
C ASP A 101 23.78 1.13 40.55
N GLN A 102 24.79 0.49 39.95
CA GLN A 102 24.83 0.24 38.51
C GLN A 102 23.67 -0.64 38.05
N ALA A 103 23.42 -1.77 38.72
CA ALA A 103 22.30 -2.66 38.37
C ALA A 103 20.93 -1.96 38.46
N ASN A 104 20.76 -1.04 39.43
CA ASN A 104 19.55 -0.22 39.54
C ASN A 104 19.41 0.80 38.41
N ALA A 105 20.52 1.38 37.94
CA ALA A 105 20.53 2.23 36.76
C ALA A 105 20.13 1.42 35.50
N ASP A 106 20.75 0.26 35.29
CA ASP A 106 20.45 -0.63 34.16
C ASP A 106 18.98 -1.08 34.18
N LEU A 107 18.43 -1.42 35.35
CA LEU A 107 17.01 -1.76 35.50
C LEU A 107 16.09 -0.58 35.15
N THR A 108 16.49 0.64 35.50
CA THR A 108 15.72 1.85 35.15
C THR A 108 15.69 2.06 33.64
N ASP A 109 16.82 1.86 32.97
CA ASP A 109 16.89 1.98 31.50
C ASP A 109 16.13 0.85 30.81
N ALA A 110 16.19 -0.38 31.32
CA ALA A 110 15.38 -1.50 30.82
C ALA A 110 13.88 -1.23 30.94
N ARG A 111 13.42 -0.63 32.05
CA ARG A 111 12.01 -0.22 32.22
C ARG A 111 11.60 0.86 31.23
N ARG A 112 12.47 1.83 30.95
CA ARG A 112 12.21 2.86 29.93
C ARG A 112 12.09 2.23 28.54
N LEU A 113 12.98 1.29 28.20
CA LEU A 113 12.91 0.58 26.93
C LEU A 113 11.62 -0.24 26.82
N SER A 114 11.22 -0.96 27.88
CA SER A 114 9.96 -1.72 27.91
C SER A 114 8.75 -0.81 27.67
N ALA A 115 8.68 0.33 28.37
CA ALA A 115 7.59 1.28 28.21
C ALA A 115 7.53 1.87 26.78
N ARG A 116 8.70 2.12 26.17
CA ARG A 116 8.77 2.58 24.78
C ARG A 116 8.25 1.51 23.81
N LEU A 117 8.68 0.26 23.97
CA LEU A 117 8.24 -0.84 23.12
C LEU A 117 6.74 -1.11 23.28
N GLU A 118 6.20 -1.00 24.49
CA GLU A 118 4.76 -1.10 24.75
C GLU A 118 3.96 0.02 24.05
N ALA A 119 4.48 1.25 24.04
CA ALA A 119 3.88 2.36 23.31
C ALA A 119 3.92 2.14 21.79
N GLU A 120 5.06 1.69 21.24
CA GLU A 120 5.19 1.36 19.82
C GLU A 120 4.24 0.22 19.40
N LEU A 121 4.09 -0.81 20.24
CA LEU A 121 3.12 -1.89 20.01
C LEU A 121 1.67 -1.41 20.08
N ALA A 122 1.34 -0.47 20.98
CA ALA A 122 0.01 0.10 21.08
C ALA A 122 -0.33 0.91 19.83
N GLU A 123 0.61 1.70 19.31
CA GLU A 123 0.44 2.48 18.08
C GLU A 123 0.22 1.58 16.87
N LEU A 124 1.08 0.57 16.67
CA LEU A 124 0.93 -0.38 15.56
C LEU A 124 -0.42 -1.12 15.59
N ARG A 125 -0.94 -1.44 16.79
CA ARG A 125 -2.27 -2.04 16.94
C ARG A 125 -3.39 -1.07 16.58
N SER A 126 -3.25 0.20 16.94
CA SER A 126 -4.19 1.25 16.56
C SER A 126 -4.22 1.43 15.04
N GLU A 127 -3.06 1.59 14.41
CA GLU A 127 -2.91 1.71 12.95
C GLU A 127 -3.47 0.49 12.19
N GLY A 128 -3.21 -0.71 12.71
CA GLY A 128 -3.77 -1.95 12.17
C GLY A 128 -5.29 -1.98 12.23
N THR A 129 -5.87 -1.59 13.37
CA THR A 129 -7.33 -1.52 13.56
C THR A 129 -7.96 -0.49 12.63
N GLU A 130 -7.36 0.69 12.50
CA GLU A 130 -7.85 1.73 11.59
C GLU A 130 -7.79 1.28 10.12
N THR A 131 -6.70 0.60 9.74
CA THR A 131 -6.53 0.07 8.38
C THR A 131 -7.57 -1.01 8.07
N ILE A 132 -7.85 -1.91 9.02
CA ILE A 132 -8.91 -2.91 8.88
C ILE A 132 -10.26 -2.20 8.72
N ALA A 133 -10.59 -1.24 9.58
CA ALA A 133 -11.85 -0.49 9.49
C ALA A 133 -12.02 0.24 8.15
N ARG A 134 -10.95 0.87 7.64
CA ARG A 134 -10.95 1.51 6.30
C ARG A 134 -11.23 0.49 5.19
N HIS A 135 -10.58 -0.67 5.23
CA HIS A 135 -10.82 -1.73 4.24
C HIS A 135 -12.24 -2.31 4.34
N GLU A 136 -12.78 -2.49 5.54
CA GLU A 136 -14.15 -2.95 5.75
C GLU A 136 -15.18 -1.97 5.17
N VAL A 137 -14.96 -0.65 5.31
CA VAL A 137 -15.78 0.37 4.65
C VAL A 137 -15.67 0.24 3.13
N ARG A 138 -14.45 0.17 2.59
CA ARG A 138 -14.24 0.07 1.13
C ARG A 138 -14.88 -1.19 0.54
N ILE A 139 -14.82 -2.32 1.23
CA ILE A 139 -15.48 -3.57 0.82
C ILE A 139 -17.00 -3.38 0.79
N ARG A 140 -17.59 -2.74 1.80
CA ARG A 140 -19.03 -2.44 1.84
C ARG A 140 -19.45 -1.53 0.68
N ASP A 141 -18.67 -0.48 0.41
CA ASP A 141 -18.94 0.43 -0.70
C ASP A 141 -18.86 -0.27 -2.05
N LEU A 142 -17.82 -1.08 -2.27
CA LEU A 142 -17.68 -1.88 -3.49
C LEU A 142 -18.81 -2.90 -3.66
N ALA A 143 -19.26 -3.54 -2.58
CA ALA A 143 -20.41 -4.44 -2.63
C ALA A 143 -21.69 -3.70 -3.05
N ARG A 144 -21.88 -2.47 -2.56
CA ARG A 144 -23.01 -1.61 -2.95
C ARG A 144 -22.92 -1.22 -4.43
N GLU A 145 -21.75 -0.77 -4.89
CA GLU A 145 -21.52 -0.43 -6.30
C GLU A 145 -21.77 -1.64 -7.23
N LEU A 146 -21.36 -2.84 -6.82
CA LEU A 146 -21.60 -4.07 -7.58
C LEU A 146 -23.09 -4.43 -7.63
N ALA A 147 -23.83 -4.27 -6.53
CA ALA A 147 -25.27 -4.49 -6.51
C ALA A 147 -26.00 -3.52 -7.45
N GLU A 148 -25.69 -2.22 -7.39
CA GLU A 148 -26.27 -1.21 -8.28
C GLU A 148 -26.01 -1.51 -9.76
N LYS A 149 -24.78 -1.92 -10.09
CA LYS A 149 -24.42 -2.32 -11.46
C LYS A 149 -25.18 -3.57 -11.91
N ARG A 150 -25.41 -4.53 -11.01
CA ARG A 150 -26.20 -5.72 -11.30
C ARG A 150 -27.66 -5.38 -11.57
N ASP A 151 -28.27 -4.54 -10.74
CA ASP A 151 -29.65 -4.08 -10.92
C ASP A 151 -29.80 -3.26 -12.22
N ALA A 152 -28.78 -2.46 -12.58
CA ALA A 152 -28.75 -1.76 -13.86
C ALA A 152 -28.68 -2.73 -15.05
N LEU A 153 -27.83 -3.76 -14.97
CA LEU A 153 -27.71 -4.77 -16.02
C LEU A 153 -29.02 -5.55 -16.21
N ASP A 154 -29.69 -5.92 -15.12
CA ASP A 154 -30.95 -6.65 -15.18
C ASP A 154 -32.08 -5.77 -15.75
N ARG A 155 -32.09 -4.47 -15.45
CA ARG A 155 -32.98 -3.50 -16.13
C ARG A 155 -32.72 -3.43 -17.63
N SER A 156 -31.47 -3.27 -18.06
CA SER A 156 -31.13 -3.24 -19.49
C SER A 156 -31.49 -4.55 -20.21
N ARG A 157 -31.38 -5.71 -19.55
CA ARG A 157 -31.85 -7.00 -20.10
C ARG A 157 -33.37 -7.04 -20.28
N GLN A 158 -34.12 -6.50 -19.32
CA GLN A 158 -35.58 -6.40 -19.44
C GLN A 158 -35.98 -5.48 -20.59
N GLU A 159 -35.33 -4.31 -20.72
CA GLU A 159 -35.54 -3.37 -21.83
C GLU A 159 -35.24 -4.03 -23.18
N LEU A 160 -34.13 -4.77 -23.29
CA LEU A 160 -33.80 -5.52 -24.50
C LEU A 160 -34.87 -6.56 -24.85
N THR A 161 -35.36 -7.29 -23.85
CA THR A 161 -36.42 -8.30 -24.03
C THR A 161 -37.72 -7.64 -24.52
N GLN A 162 -38.09 -6.49 -23.94
CA GLN A 162 -39.25 -5.71 -24.38
C GLN A 162 -39.09 -5.18 -25.81
N ALA A 163 -37.90 -4.67 -26.15
CA ALA A 163 -37.59 -4.20 -27.50
C ALA A 163 -37.62 -5.34 -28.55
N GLN A 164 -37.19 -6.54 -28.17
CA GLN A 164 -37.30 -7.72 -29.04
C GLN A 164 -38.77 -8.14 -29.23
N ALA A 165 -39.59 -8.08 -28.19
CA ALA A 165 -41.02 -8.37 -28.28
C ALA A 165 -41.76 -7.34 -29.15
N THR A 166 -41.46 -6.05 -29.00
CA THR A 166 -42.06 -4.99 -29.85
C THR A 166 -41.62 -5.14 -31.30
N LEU A 167 -40.36 -5.48 -31.57
CA LEU A 167 -39.88 -5.77 -32.91
C LEU A 167 -40.63 -6.97 -33.54
N ALA A 168 -40.88 -8.03 -32.77
CA ALA A 168 -41.66 -9.18 -33.25
C ALA A 168 -43.10 -8.77 -33.60
N GLN A 169 -43.74 -7.94 -32.77
CA GLN A 169 -45.09 -7.41 -33.04
C GLN A 169 -45.12 -6.54 -34.30
N VAL A 170 -44.12 -5.67 -34.50
CA VAL A 170 -44.03 -4.83 -35.70
C VAL A 170 -43.84 -5.68 -36.95
N ARG A 171 -42.99 -6.72 -36.90
CA ARG A 171 -42.81 -7.67 -38.01
C ARG A 171 -44.12 -8.36 -38.37
N GLU A 172 -44.86 -8.84 -37.38
CA GLU A 172 -46.17 -9.47 -37.61
C GLU A 172 -47.18 -8.49 -38.22
N ALA A 173 -47.21 -7.24 -37.73
CA ALA A 173 -48.06 -6.20 -38.29
C ALA A 173 -47.70 -5.87 -39.74
N MET A 174 -46.40 -5.87 -40.08
CA MET A 174 -45.89 -5.64 -41.43
C MET A 174 -46.33 -6.76 -42.38
N ILE A 175 -46.19 -8.02 -41.97
CA ILE A 175 -46.67 -9.19 -42.76
C ILE A 175 -48.18 -9.06 -43.05
N LYS A 176 -48.97 -8.69 -42.04
CA LYS A 176 -50.42 -8.46 -42.22
C LYS A 176 -50.73 -7.33 -43.18
N ALA A 177 -49.98 -6.22 -43.09
CA ALA A 177 -50.14 -5.09 -43.99
C ALA A 177 -49.80 -5.47 -45.43
N GLU A 178 -48.71 -6.21 -45.64
CA GLU A 178 -48.30 -6.74 -46.96
C GLU A 178 -49.38 -7.66 -47.55
N ALA A 179 -49.93 -8.58 -46.74
CA ALA A 179 -51.03 -9.44 -47.18
C ALA A 179 -52.28 -8.63 -47.56
N GLY A 180 -52.63 -7.61 -46.78
CA GLY A 180 -53.75 -6.72 -47.08
C GLY A 180 -53.54 -5.85 -48.33
N LEU A 181 -52.31 -5.48 -48.64
CA LEU A 181 -51.95 -4.82 -49.91
C LEU A 181 -52.13 -5.78 -51.08
N ALA A 182 -51.65 -7.01 -50.97
CA ALA A 182 -51.83 -8.04 -52.00
C ALA A 182 -53.32 -8.31 -52.28
N GLU A 183 -54.17 -8.39 -51.25
CA GLU A 183 -55.61 -8.54 -51.42
C GLU A 183 -56.22 -7.35 -52.18
N ARG A 184 -55.84 -6.11 -51.82
CA ARG A 184 -56.25 -4.90 -52.55
C ARG A 184 -55.80 -4.92 -54.01
N ASP A 185 -54.60 -5.38 -54.32
CA ASP A 185 -54.11 -5.49 -55.69
C ASP A 185 -54.94 -6.49 -56.50
N THR A 186 -55.30 -7.64 -55.91
CA THR A 186 -56.21 -8.59 -56.57
C THR A 186 -57.59 -7.99 -56.84
N GLU A 187 -58.10 -7.17 -55.91
CA GLU A 187 -59.38 -6.50 -56.09
C GLU A 187 -59.31 -5.38 -57.13
N ILE A 188 -58.25 -4.58 -57.15
CA ILE A 188 -57.99 -3.58 -58.20
C ILE A 188 -57.95 -4.27 -59.57
N ALA A 189 -57.29 -5.43 -59.68
CA ALA A 189 -57.24 -6.21 -60.92
C ALA A 189 -58.64 -6.67 -61.39
N ARG A 190 -59.48 -7.17 -60.47
CA ARG A 190 -60.88 -7.52 -60.78
C ARG A 190 -61.70 -6.32 -61.22
N LEU A 191 -61.59 -5.20 -60.51
CA LEU A 191 -62.31 -3.97 -60.84
C LEU A 191 -61.89 -3.45 -62.21
N ARG A 192 -60.60 -3.46 -62.54
CA ARG A 192 -60.08 -3.13 -63.88
C ARG A 192 -60.67 -4.04 -64.96
N GLN A 193 -60.70 -5.35 -64.74
CA GLN A 193 -61.32 -6.30 -65.68
C GLN A 193 -62.82 -6.00 -65.90
N SER A 194 -63.54 -5.62 -64.85
CA SER A 194 -64.96 -5.24 -64.92
C SER A 194 -65.15 -3.95 -65.72
N VAL A 195 -64.27 -2.96 -65.53
CA VAL A 195 -64.25 -1.74 -66.34
C VAL A 195 -63.93 -2.03 -67.81
N GLU A 196 -62.94 -2.89 -68.09
CA GLU A 196 -62.56 -3.29 -69.45
C GLU A 196 -63.69 -4.02 -70.18
N THR A 197 -64.40 -4.91 -69.49
CA THR A 197 -65.58 -5.61 -70.04
C THR A 197 -66.78 -4.67 -70.25
N ALA A 198 -66.96 -3.67 -69.39
CA ALA A 198 -67.95 -2.59 -69.59
C ALA A 198 -67.56 -1.65 -70.77
N ALA A 199 -66.27 -1.36 -70.94
CA ALA A 199 -65.73 -0.60 -72.07
C ALA A 199 -65.83 -1.38 -73.39
N SER A 200 -65.56 -2.69 -73.37
CA SER A 200 -65.74 -3.60 -74.51
C SER A 200 -67.20 -3.77 -74.92
N SER A 201 -68.13 -3.54 -73.98
CA SER A 201 -69.57 -3.46 -74.28
C SER A 201 -69.98 -2.12 -74.93
N SER A 202 -69.06 -1.15 -75.08
CA SER A 202 -69.35 0.19 -75.60
C SER A 202 -68.39 0.78 -76.66
N ALA A 203 -67.31 0.13 -77.11
CA ALA A 203 -66.52 0.66 -78.25
C ALA A 203 -65.62 -0.33 -79.03
N THR A 204 -65.50 -0.07 -80.34
CA THR A 204 -64.65 -0.64 -81.41
C THR A 204 -63.13 -0.63 -81.13
N PRO A 205 -62.33 -1.64 -81.53
CA PRO A 205 -60.90 -1.70 -81.21
C PRO A 205 -59.98 -1.08 -82.28
N ALA A 206 -58.85 -0.50 -81.84
CA ALA A 206 -57.67 -0.13 -82.63
C ALA A 206 -56.38 -0.60 -81.92
N PRO A 207 -55.27 -0.88 -82.64
CA PRO A 207 -54.23 -1.82 -82.16
C PRO A 207 -53.00 -1.19 -81.47
N VAL A 208 -52.57 -1.90 -80.42
CA VAL A 208 -51.21 -2.31 -79.97
C VAL A 208 -49.99 -1.46 -80.39
N ALA A 209 -49.22 -1.00 -79.41
CA ALA A 209 -47.80 -0.70 -79.55
C ALA A 209 -47.00 -1.45 -78.49
N ALA A 210 -46.04 -2.25 -78.95
CA ALA A 210 -45.18 -3.12 -78.17
C ALA A 210 -44.07 -2.34 -77.45
N ASP A 211 -43.78 -2.77 -76.24
CA ASP A 211 -42.73 -2.25 -75.36
C ASP A 211 -41.35 -2.75 -75.83
N GLU A 212 -40.38 -1.84 -75.95
CA GLU A 212 -38.98 -2.19 -76.20
C GLU A 212 -38.34 -2.80 -74.93
N PRO A 213 -37.33 -3.67 -75.05
CA PRO A 213 -36.67 -4.25 -73.89
C PRO A 213 -36.00 -3.16 -73.03
N GLY A 214 -36.57 -2.93 -71.85
CA GLY A 214 -36.11 -1.94 -70.88
C GLY A 214 -34.68 -2.16 -70.40
N GLY A 215 -34.02 -1.05 -70.05
CA GLY A 215 -32.72 -1.03 -69.39
C GLY A 215 -32.67 0.08 -68.34
N LEU A 216 -31.95 -0.16 -67.26
CA LEU A 216 -31.81 0.74 -66.14
C LEU A 216 -30.60 1.67 -66.38
N GLU A 217 -30.84 2.96 -66.54
CA GLU A 217 -29.79 3.96 -66.74
C GLU A 217 -29.55 4.73 -65.44
N VAL A 218 -28.32 4.69 -64.94
CA VAL A 218 -27.94 5.36 -63.69
C VAL A 218 -26.87 6.41 -63.96
N HIS A 219 -27.12 7.61 -63.46
CA HIS A 219 -26.17 8.71 -63.49
C HIS A 219 -25.68 8.99 -62.07
N PHE A 220 -24.38 9.27 -61.93
CA PHE A 220 -23.76 9.60 -60.67
C PHE A 220 -22.93 10.87 -60.80
N ARG A 221 -23.13 11.82 -59.88
CA ARG A 221 -22.29 13.01 -59.78
C ARG A 221 -21.13 12.72 -58.82
N LYS A 222 -19.93 12.64 -59.37
CA LYS A 222 -18.70 12.38 -58.62
C LYS A 222 -18.45 13.48 -57.59
N PRO A 223 -18.31 13.17 -56.29
CA PRO A 223 -17.80 14.11 -55.30
C PRO A 223 -16.38 14.60 -55.66
N ALA A 224 -16.01 15.80 -55.21
CA ALA A 224 -14.75 16.44 -55.64
C ALA A 224 -13.50 15.65 -55.17
N ASP A 225 -13.62 14.90 -54.08
CA ASP A 225 -12.61 14.10 -53.40
C ASP A 225 -12.41 12.69 -53.98
N TRP A 226 -13.27 12.24 -54.89
CA TRP A 226 -13.16 10.91 -55.51
C TRP A 226 -12.17 10.87 -56.69
N SER A 227 -11.46 9.76 -56.82
CA SER A 227 -10.55 9.50 -57.94
C SER A 227 -11.32 9.18 -59.23
N GLU A 228 -10.63 9.24 -60.38
CA GLU A 228 -11.13 8.77 -61.67
C GLU A 228 -10.31 7.56 -62.12
N PRO A 229 -10.91 6.56 -62.80
CA PRO A 229 -12.31 6.49 -63.24
C PRO A 229 -13.30 6.06 -62.13
N VAL A 230 -14.57 6.44 -62.29
CA VAL A 230 -15.66 5.98 -61.43
C VAL A 230 -16.18 4.63 -61.95
N TYR A 231 -16.41 3.69 -61.04
CA TYR A 231 -16.95 2.36 -61.32
C TYR A 231 -18.35 2.18 -60.72
N LEU A 232 -19.16 1.36 -61.40
CA LEU A 232 -20.43 0.84 -60.93
C LEU A 232 -20.29 -0.67 -60.65
N HIS A 233 -20.45 -1.06 -59.40
CA HIS A 233 -20.61 -2.46 -59.01
C HIS A 233 -22.10 -2.73 -58.76
N PHE A 234 -22.67 -3.75 -59.42
CA PHE A 234 -24.07 -4.15 -59.22
C PHE A 234 -24.24 -5.65 -58.99
N TRP A 235 -25.31 -5.99 -58.27
CA TRP A 235 -25.76 -7.35 -57.91
C TRP A 235 -27.29 -7.37 -57.73
N ASN A 236 -27.88 -8.55 -57.52
CA ASN A 236 -29.33 -8.74 -57.38
C ASN A 236 -30.15 -8.03 -58.47
N ALA A 237 -29.77 -8.25 -59.74
CA ALA A 237 -30.46 -7.65 -60.87
C ALA A 237 -31.79 -8.35 -61.19
N GLU A 238 -32.72 -7.62 -61.81
CA GLU A 238 -34.00 -8.14 -62.31
C GLU A 238 -34.17 -7.75 -63.79
N PRO A 239 -34.23 -8.72 -64.74
CA PRO A 239 -34.04 -10.16 -64.55
C PRO A 239 -32.66 -10.54 -63.99
N PRO A 240 -32.52 -11.69 -63.31
CA PRO A 240 -31.26 -12.10 -62.69
C PRO A 240 -30.11 -12.22 -63.69
N VAL A 241 -29.04 -11.44 -63.46
CA VAL A 241 -27.74 -11.60 -64.11
C VAL A 241 -26.63 -11.79 -63.08
N ARG A 242 -25.47 -12.31 -63.52
CA ARG A 242 -24.29 -12.45 -62.66
C ARG A 242 -23.87 -11.08 -62.11
N ALA A 243 -23.65 -11.00 -60.80
CA ALA A 243 -23.08 -9.82 -60.17
C ALA A 243 -21.69 -9.50 -60.74
N THR A 244 -21.40 -8.22 -60.91
CA THR A 244 -20.07 -7.76 -61.34
C THR A 244 -19.02 -8.10 -60.28
N ALA A 245 -17.75 -8.31 -60.67
CA ALA A 245 -16.67 -8.43 -59.68
C ALA A 245 -16.24 -7.03 -59.22
N TRP A 246 -15.82 -6.85 -57.97
CA TRP A 246 -15.26 -5.59 -57.48
C TRP A 246 -14.02 -5.18 -58.30
N PRO A 247 -13.83 -3.91 -58.70
CA PRO A 247 -14.61 -2.70 -58.37
C PRO A 247 -15.85 -2.45 -59.26
N GLY A 248 -16.17 -3.34 -60.19
CA GLY A 248 -17.31 -3.20 -61.10
C GLY A 248 -16.89 -2.74 -62.50
N VAL A 249 -17.85 -2.19 -63.24
CA VAL A 249 -17.66 -1.69 -64.61
C VAL A 249 -17.39 -0.19 -64.60
N PRO A 250 -16.41 0.31 -65.36
CA PRO A 250 -16.15 1.75 -65.45
C PRO A 250 -17.35 2.47 -66.07
N MET A 251 -17.70 3.62 -65.50
CA MET A 251 -18.77 4.48 -66.00
C MET A 251 -18.24 5.46 -67.05
N THR A 252 -19.13 5.90 -67.94
CA THR A 252 -18.80 6.86 -69.01
C THR A 252 -18.98 8.29 -68.50
N PRO A 253 -17.97 9.18 -68.62
CA PRO A 253 -18.12 10.58 -68.24
C PRO A 253 -19.03 11.33 -69.23
N GLU A 254 -20.01 12.08 -68.71
CA GLU A 254 -20.92 12.93 -69.50
C GLU A 254 -20.53 14.42 -69.49
N GLY A 255 -19.53 14.81 -68.68
CA GLY A 255 -19.18 16.20 -68.40
C GLY A 255 -19.87 16.76 -67.15
N ASP A 256 -19.44 17.94 -66.69
CA ASP A 256 -19.93 18.61 -65.47
C ASP A 256 -19.86 17.79 -64.16
N GLY A 257 -18.98 16.78 -64.13
CA GLY A 257 -18.80 15.85 -63.00
C GLY A 257 -19.81 14.69 -62.97
N TRP A 258 -20.59 14.50 -64.03
CA TRP A 258 -21.55 13.39 -64.16
C TRP A 258 -20.95 12.20 -64.91
N TYR A 259 -21.33 11.01 -64.46
CA TYR A 259 -20.96 9.71 -65.01
C TYR A 259 -22.23 8.90 -65.26
N VAL A 260 -22.29 8.15 -66.36
CA VAL A 260 -23.45 7.33 -66.74
C VAL A 260 -23.05 5.88 -66.99
N HIS A 261 -23.94 4.96 -66.63
CA HIS A 261 -23.88 3.58 -67.06
C HIS A 261 -25.30 3.05 -67.29
N ARG A 262 -25.48 2.28 -68.36
CA ARG A 262 -26.75 1.64 -68.69
C ARG A 262 -26.63 0.13 -68.50
N LEU A 263 -27.54 -0.41 -67.69
CA LEU A 263 -27.68 -1.84 -67.46
C LEU A 263 -28.70 -2.38 -68.47
N ASP A 264 -28.21 -2.87 -69.60
CA ASP A 264 -29.07 -3.38 -70.68
C ASP A 264 -29.89 -4.59 -70.24
N GLY A 265 -31.20 -4.57 -70.51
CA GLY A 265 -32.10 -5.68 -70.18
C GLY A 265 -32.41 -5.84 -68.69
N ILE A 266 -31.91 -4.95 -67.82
CA ILE A 266 -32.10 -4.98 -66.37
C ILE A 266 -33.04 -3.84 -65.98
N GLY A 267 -34.17 -4.14 -65.34
CA GLY A 267 -35.13 -3.17 -64.82
C GLY A 267 -34.83 -2.73 -63.38
N ALA A 268 -34.22 -3.60 -62.58
CA ALA A 268 -33.83 -3.28 -61.20
C ALA A 268 -32.49 -3.91 -60.79
N ALA A 269 -31.74 -3.29 -59.88
CA ALA A 269 -30.53 -3.85 -59.29
C ALA A 269 -30.17 -3.18 -57.96
N SER A 270 -29.43 -3.92 -57.11
CA SER A 270 -28.61 -3.34 -56.05
C SER A 270 -27.26 -2.89 -56.62
N LEU A 271 -26.78 -1.71 -56.22
CA LEU A 271 -25.60 -1.09 -56.82
C LEU A 271 -24.80 -0.23 -55.84
N VAL A 272 -23.51 -0.07 -56.14
CA VAL A 272 -22.55 0.79 -55.44
C VAL A 272 -21.71 1.53 -56.47
N PHE A 273 -21.57 2.84 -56.30
CA PHE A 273 -20.58 3.64 -57.00
C PHE A 273 -19.27 3.66 -56.21
N ASN A 274 -18.12 3.58 -56.87
CA ASN A 274 -16.81 3.66 -56.23
C ASN A 274 -15.75 4.25 -57.18
N ASP A 275 -14.59 4.63 -56.66
CA ASP A 275 -13.47 5.17 -57.46
C ASP A 275 -12.34 4.15 -57.71
N GLY A 276 -12.58 2.86 -57.47
CA GLY A 276 -11.56 1.81 -57.50
C GLY A 276 -10.54 1.89 -56.34
N GLY A 277 -10.64 2.93 -55.50
CA GLY A 277 -9.81 3.18 -54.33
C GLY A 277 -10.63 3.12 -53.03
N PRO A 278 -10.37 4.02 -52.06
CA PRO A 278 -11.02 3.96 -50.75
C PRO A 278 -12.47 4.48 -50.75
N HIS A 279 -12.90 5.21 -51.79
CA HIS A 279 -14.21 5.86 -51.79
C HIS A 279 -15.28 5.00 -52.45
N LYS A 280 -16.43 4.88 -51.78
CA LYS A 280 -17.63 4.23 -52.28
C LYS A 280 -18.89 4.80 -51.65
N THR A 281 -20.03 4.64 -52.31
CA THR A 281 -21.33 4.83 -51.67
C THR A 281 -21.64 3.67 -50.72
N GLY A 282 -22.67 3.82 -49.89
CA GLY A 282 -23.34 2.66 -49.30
C GLY A 282 -24.06 1.83 -50.38
N ASP A 283 -24.67 0.72 -49.95
CA ASP A 283 -25.47 -0.13 -50.83
C ASP A 283 -26.76 0.60 -51.24
N LEU A 284 -26.97 0.74 -52.54
CA LEU A 284 -28.14 1.41 -53.12
C LEU A 284 -29.01 0.40 -53.86
N TYR A 285 -30.28 0.75 -54.09
CA TYR A 285 -31.21 -0.02 -54.91
C TYR A 285 -31.93 0.90 -55.90
N ARG A 286 -32.07 0.45 -57.15
CA ARG A 286 -32.88 1.14 -58.18
C ARG A 286 -33.70 0.14 -58.97
N GLY A 287 -34.97 0.46 -59.16
CA GLY A 287 -35.88 -0.21 -60.10
C GLY A 287 -36.37 0.70 -61.24
N ARG A 288 -35.69 1.85 -61.44
CA ARG A 288 -35.95 2.82 -62.51
C ARG A 288 -34.75 3.74 -62.72
N SER A 289 -34.57 4.26 -63.93
CA SER A 289 -33.46 5.16 -64.28
C SER A 289 -33.44 6.41 -63.39
N GLY A 290 -32.26 6.99 -63.16
CA GLY A 290 -32.16 8.12 -62.24
C GLY A 290 -30.76 8.73 -62.10
N TRP A 291 -30.72 9.86 -61.41
CA TRP A 291 -29.53 10.66 -61.14
C TRP A 291 -29.27 10.71 -59.64
N LEU A 292 -28.11 10.22 -59.21
CA LEU A 292 -27.59 10.35 -57.86
C LEU A 292 -26.65 11.55 -57.80
N ASP A 293 -26.99 12.57 -57.02
CA ASP A 293 -26.10 13.72 -56.80
C ASP A 293 -24.97 13.39 -55.79
N ALA A 294 -24.02 14.32 -55.66
CA ALA A 294 -22.87 14.17 -54.76
C ALA A 294 -23.27 14.17 -53.28
N ASP A 295 -24.48 14.62 -52.94
CA ASP A 295 -25.05 14.60 -51.59
C ASP A 295 -25.79 13.27 -51.30
N GLY A 296 -25.79 12.33 -52.26
CA GLY A 296 -26.43 11.02 -52.13
C GLY A 296 -27.94 11.03 -52.35
N ARG A 297 -28.51 12.06 -52.99
CA ARG A 297 -29.95 12.15 -53.28
C ARG A 297 -30.27 11.70 -54.70
N TRP A 298 -31.30 10.87 -54.82
CA TRP A 298 -31.83 10.41 -56.10
C TRP A 298 -32.85 11.38 -56.69
N SER A 299 -32.78 11.57 -58.00
CA SER A 299 -33.76 12.27 -58.82
C SER A 299 -34.12 11.43 -60.04
N ASP A 300 -35.36 11.52 -60.52
CA ASP A 300 -35.82 10.86 -61.75
C ASP A 300 -35.61 11.74 -63.01
N ARG A 301 -35.00 12.93 -62.85
CA ARG A 301 -34.55 13.81 -63.95
C ARG A 301 -33.20 14.42 -63.60
N LYS A 302 -32.38 14.75 -64.62
CA LYS A 302 -31.09 15.43 -64.42
C LYS A 302 -31.27 16.70 -63.59
N PRO A 303 -30.65 16.81 -62.39
CA PRO A 303 -30.78 18.01 -61.57
C PRO A 303 -30.19 19.23 -62.28
N VAL A 304 -31.01 20.27 -62.48
CA VAL A 304 -30.55 21.58 -62.95
C VAL A 304 -29.87 22.30 -61.79
N ARG A 305 -28.64 22.81 -62.00
CA ARG A 305 -27.96 23.64 -61.02
C ARG A 305 -28.83 24.87 -60.72
N ARG A 306 -29.32 24.99 -59.47
CA ARG A 306 -29.77 26.29 -58.98
C ARG A 306 -28.52 27.16 -58.84
N ARG A 307 -28.48 28.26 -59.60
CA ARG A 307 -27.49 29.33 -59.40
C ARG A 307 -27.67 29.98 -58.04
#